data_AF-A0A537X3U7-F1
#
_entry.id   AF-A0A537X3U7-F1
#
_cell.length_a   1.000
_cell.length_b   1.000
_cell.length_c   1.000
_cell.angle_alpha   90.00
_cell.angle_beta   90.00
_cell.angle_gamma   90.00
#
_symmetry.space_group_name_H-M   'P 1'
#
loop_
_entity.id
_entity.type
_entity.pdbx_description
1 polymer ?
#
loop_
_entity_poly.entity_id
_entity_poly.type
_entity_poly.pdbx_seq_one_letter_code
_entity_poly.pdbx_strand_id
1 'polypeptide(L)'
;MRRADPIASPTLWVAVLFVALLFGMPQLAPLFQWSFPGVSPPVFERGSFFALWLSHAGLVLVAGGAATIIGIALAIFVTRPAGRDFRALISTLAAVGQTFPPAAV
;
A
#
# COMPACT_ATOMS: atom_id res chain seq x y z
N MET A 1 -28.32 -10.23 -18.36
CA MET A 1 -27.34 -9.81 -17.33
C MET A 1 -27.51 -10.71 -16.10
N ARG A 2 -26.61 -11.67 -15.85
CA ARG A 2 -26.67 -12.51 -14.64
C ARG A 2 -26.33 -11.63 -13.43
N ARG A 3 -27.22 -11.56 -12.43
CA ARG A 3 -26.88 -10.98 -11.13
C ARG A 3 -25.77 -11.84 -10.54
N ALA A 4 -24.62 -11.24 -10.25
CA ALA A 4 -23.57 -11.92 -9.50
C ALA A 4 -24.07 -12.04 -8.05
N ASP A 5 -24.05 -13.26 -7.50
CA ASP A 5 -24.42 -13.48 -6.11
C ASP A 5 -23.35 -12.86 -5.22
N PRO A 6 -23.66 -11.84 -4.41
CA PRO A 6 -22.66 -11.12 -3.63
C PRO A 6 -21.92 -12.01 -2.63
N ILE A 7 -22.58 -13.07 -2.16
CA ILE A 7 -22.03 -14.06 -1.23
C ILE A 7 -20.99 -14.97 -1.91
N ALA A 8 -21.09 -15.17 -3.23
CA ALA A 8 -20.11 -15.94 -3.99
C ALA A 8 -18.87 -15.10 -4.37
N SER A 9 -18.87 -13.79 -4.09
CA SER A 9 -17.78 -12.91 -4.52
C SER A 9 -16.52 -13.09 -3.67
N PRO A 10 -15.36 -13.42 -4.27
CA PRO A 10 -14.11 -13.57 -3.51
C PRO A 10 -13.69 -12.28 -2.80
N THR A 11 -13.96 -11.13 -3.41
CA THR A 11 -13.63 -9.80 -2.87
C THR A 11 -14.34 -9.50 -1.55
N LEU A 12 -15.61 -9.91 -1.43
CA LEU A 12 -16.36 -9.77 -0.19
C LEU A 12 -15.73 -10.58 0.94
N TRP A 13 -15.37 -11.83 0.68
CA TRP A 13 -14.73 -12.68 1.69
C TRP A 13 -13.35 -12.18 2.09
N VAL A 14 -12.56 -11.67 1.14
CA VAL A 14 -11.28 -11.03 1.46
C VAL A 14 -11.49 -9.79 2.32
N ALA A 15 -12.49 -8.96 2.02
CA ALA A 15 -12.80 -7.77 2.82
C ALA A 15 -13.27 -8.15 4.25
N VAL A 16 -14.12 -9.17 4.36
CA VAL A 16 -14.57 -9.69 5.67
C VAL A 16 -13.38 -10.23 6.47
N LEU A 17 -12.52 -11.04 5.85
CA LEU A 17 -11.31 -11.56 6.51
C LEU A 17 -10.38 -10.43 6.94
N PHE A 18 -10.17 -9.43 6.08
CA PHE A 18 -9.36 -8.26 6.41
C PHE A 18 -9.89 -7.52 7.64
N VAL A 19 -11.19 -7.23 7.68
CA VAL A 19 -11.83 -6.58 8.83
C VAL A 19 -11.74 -7.46 10.07
N ALA A 20 -11.97 -8.77 9.94
CA ALA A 20 -11.84 -9.71 11.06
C ALA A 20 -10.42 -9.70 11.64
N LEU A 21 -9.38 -9.69 10.80
CA LEU A 21 -7.98 -9.63 11.25
C LEU A 21 -7.60 -8.26 11.82
N LEU A 22 -8.18 -7.17 11.31
CA LEU A 22 -7.93 -5.81 11.79
C LEU A 22 -8.25 -5.64 13.29
N PHE A 23 -9.26 -6.37 13.77
CA PHE A 23 -9.69 -6.37 15.17
C PHE A 23 -9.36 -7.67 15.93
N GLY A 24 -9.09 -8.76 15.19
CA GLY A 24 -8.93 -10.12 15.71
C GLY A 24 -7.50 -10.69 15.63
N MET A 25 -6.52 -9.91 15.17
CA MET A 25 -5.12 -10.36 15.07
C MET A 25 -4.49 -10.79 16.40
N PRO A 26 -4.66 -10.06 17.53
CA PRO A 26 -4.05 -10.44 18.81
C PRO A 26 -4.45 -11.85 19.30
N GLN A 27 -5.64 -12.31 18.96
CA GLN A 27 -6.18 -13.63 19.33
C GLN A 27 -5.42 -14.78 18.64
N LEU A 28 -4.68 -14.49 17.56
CA LEU A 28 -3.83 -15.45 16.86
C LEU A 28 -2.45 -15.62 17.50
N ALA A 29 -2.12 -14.87 18.57
CA ALA A 29 -0.83 -14.96 19.23
C ALA A 29 -0.43 -16.39 19.65
N PRO A 30 -1.31 -17.25 20.21
CA PRO A 30 -0.95 -18.63 20.53
C PRO A 30 -0.58 -19.46 19.30
N LEU A 31 -1.29 -19.25 18.18
CA LEU A 31 -1.01 -19.93 16.92
C LEU A 31 0.35 -19.51 16.34
N PHE A 32 0.67 -18.22 16.40
CA PHE A 32 1.97 -17.70 15.96
C PHE A 32 3.10 -18.14 16.88
N GLN A 33 2.91 -18.18 18.20
CA GLN A 33 3.90 -18.73 19.13
C GLN A 33 4.18 -20.21 18.88
N TRP A 34 3.14 -21.01 18.63
CA TRP A 34 3.31 -22.41 18.30
C TRP A 34 4.06 -22.61 16.97
N SER A 35 3.77 -21.78 15.97
CA SER A 35 4.39 -21.85 14.63
C SER A 35 5.82 -21.30 14.61
N PHE A 36 6.10 -20.27 15.43
CA PHE A 36 7.36 -19.52 15.47
C PHE A 36 7.85 -19.33 16.92
N PRO A 37 8.21 -20.41 17.63
CA PRO A 37 8.50 -20.37 19.06
C PRO A 37 9.72 -19.52 19.46
N GLY A 38 10.58 -19.16 18.49
CA GLY A 38 11.74 -18.29 18.72
C GLY A 38 11.47 -16.79 18.53
N VAL A 39 10.25 -16.38 18.16
CA VAL A 39 9.91 -14.98 17.87
C VAL A 39 9.10 -14.38 19.02
N SER A 40 9.60 -13.29 19.60
CA SER A 40 8.91 -12.55 20.66
C SER A 40 9.05 -11.03 20.46
N PRO A 41 7.96 -10.24 20.54
CA PRO A 41 6.58 -10.69 20.72
C PRO A 41 6.03 -11.39 19.44
N PRO A 42 5.08 -12.33 19.56
CA PRO A 42 4.51 -13.06 18.41
C PRO A 42 3.67 -12.18 17.49
N VAL A 43 3.08 -11.13 18.07
CA VAL A 43 2.17 -10.20 17.41
C VAL A 43 2.59 -8.80 17.82
N PHE A 44 2.31 -7.82 16.96
CA PHE A 44 2.60 -6.43 17.25
C PHE A 44 1.74 -5.90 18.42
N GLU A 45 2.40 -5.34 19.44
CA GLU A 45 1.75 -4.86 20.67
C GLU A 45 1.85 -3.35 20.89
N ARG A 46 2.63 -2.61 20.07
CA ARG A 46 2.83 -1.15 20.26
C ARG A 46 1.60 -0.30 19.92
N GLY A 47 0.55 -0.90 19.38
CA GLY A 47 -0.69 -0.25 19.00
C GLY A 47 -1.67 -1.24 18.38
N SER A 48 -2.90 -0.81 18.17
CA SER A 48 -3.89 -1.64 17.49
C SER A 48 -3.58 -1.76 16.00
N PHE A 49 -3.91 -2.90 15.40
CA PHE A 49 -3.79 -3.09 13.95
C PHE A 49 -4.66 -2.08 13.17
N PHE A 50 -5.81 -1.70 13.73
CA PHE A 50 -6.64 -0.62 13.17
C PHE A 50 -5.90 0.72 13.12
N ALA A 51 -5.23 1.12 14.21
CA ALA A 51 -4.44 2.35 14.23
C ALA A 51 -3.25 2.28 13.26
N LEU A 52 -2.58 1.13 13.18
CA LEU A 52 -1.49 0.92 12.25
C LEU A 52 -1.98 1.01 10.79
N TRP A 53 -3.10 0.37 10.47
CA TRP A 53 -3.74 0.49 9.16
C TRP A 53 -4.11 1.93 8.82
N LEU A 54 -4.69 2.68 9.75
CA LEU A 54 -5.08 4.08 9.51
C LEU A 54 -3.85 4.96 9.26
N SER A 55 -2.78 4.76 10.04
CA SER A 55 -1.52 5.47 9.84
C SER A 55 -0.92 5.16 8.46
N HIS A 56 -0.95 3.90 8.05
CA HIS A 56 -0.45 3.48 6.75
C HIS A 56 -1.31 4.03 5.61
N ALA A 57 -2.63 3.96 5.73
CA ALA A 57 -3.55 4.54 4.76
C ALA A 57 -3.32 6.06 4.60
N GLY A 58 -3.12 6.78 5.70
CA GLY A 58 -2.78 8.19 5.68
C GLY A 58 -1.46 8.47 4.94
N LEU A 59 -0.40 7.72 5.26
CA LEU A 59 0.89 7.84 4.57
C LEU A 59 0.78 7.59 3.07
N VAL A 60 0.08 6.52 2.67
CA VAL A 60 -0.11 6.15 1.26
C VAL A 60 -0.93 7.21 0.52
N LEU A 61 -2.00 7.73 1.13
CA LEU A 61 -2.83 8.76 0.52
C LEU A 61 -2.05 10.06 0.30
N VAL A 62 -1.30 10.51 1.30
CA VAL A 62 -0.50 11.74 1.20
C VAL A 62 0.63 11.58 0.18
N ALA A 63 1.42 10.51 0.28
CA ALA A 63 2.53 10.26 -0.62
C ALA A 63 2.07 10.02 -2.07
N GLY A 64 1.04 9.21 -2.25
CA GLY A 64 0.45 8.92 -3.56
C GLY A 64 -0.22 10.15 -4.18
N GLY A 65 -0.89 10.98 -3.37
CA GLY A 65 -1.44 12.26 -3.81
C GLY A 65 -0.35 13.21 -4.28
N ALA A 66 0.70 13.40 -3.50
CA ALA A 66 1.85 14.23 -3.87
C ALA A 66 2.53 13.73 -5.15
N ALA A 67 2.80 12.43 -5.23
CA ALA A 67 3.41 11.81 -6.41
C ALA A 67 2.53 11.97 -7.67
N THR A 68 1.22 11.84 -7.52
CA THR A 68 0.25 12.00 -8.62
C THR A 68 0.23 13.45 -9.12
N ILE A 69 0.15 14.43 -8.21
CA ILE A 69 0.13 15.85 -8.57
C ILE A 69 1.43 16.24 -9.28
N ILE A 70 2.58 15.89 -8.70
CA ILE A 70 3.90 16.21 -9.27
C ILE A 70 4.08 15.49 -10.61
N GLY A 71 3.75 14.19 -10.67
CA GLY A 71 3.89 13.38 -11.89
C GLY A 71 3.04 13.91 -13.05
N ILE A 72 1.78 14.27 -12.80
CA ILE A 72 0.89 14.86 -13.82
C ILE A 72 1.42 16.24 -14.25
N ALA A 73 1.84 17.08 -13.32
CA ALA A 73 2.38 18.41 -13.65
C ALA A 73 3.63 18.30 -14.53
N LEU A 74 4.56 17.39 -14.21
CA LEU A 74 5.76 17.14 -15.01
C LEU A 74 5.40 16.55 -16.39
N ALA A 75 4.45 15.62 -16.45
CA ALA A 75 3.97 15.06 -17.72
C ALA A 75 3.35 16.13 -18.63
N ILE A 76 2.56 17.04 -18.07
CA ILE A 76 2.01 18.19 -18.80
C ILE A 76 3.15 19.12 -19.25
N PHE A 77 4.11 19.43 -18.39
CA PHE A 77 5.24 20.32 -18.73
C PHE A 77 6.04 19.80 -19.93
N VAL A 78 6.44 18.52 -19.94
CA VAL A 78 7.26 17.94 -21.01
C VAL A 78 6.52 17.73 -22.33
N THR A 79 5.19 17.80 -22.32
CA THR A 79 4.37 17.76 -23.55
C THR A 79 4.16 19.14 -24.17
N ARG A 80 4.52 20.22 -23.47
CA ARG A 80 4.46 21.60 -23.98
C ARG A 80 5.78 22.02 -24.63
N PRO A 81 5.75 22.98 -25.59
CA PRO A 81 6.97 23.43 -26.28
C PRO A 81 8.09 23.87 -25.33
N ALA A 82 7.75 24.56 -24.24
CA ALA A 82 8.71 25.07 -23.26
C ALA A 82 9.42 23.98 -22.42
N GLY A 83 8.84 22.77 -22.31
CA GLY A 83 9.38 21.69 -21.49
C GLY A 83 9.91 20.48 -22.28
N ARG A 84 9.81 20.51 -23.62
CA ARG A 84 10.11 19.36 -24.48
C ARG A 84 11.55 18.86 -24.33
N ASP A 85 12.50 19.77 -24.13
CA ASP A 85 13.93 19.44 -23.99
C ASP A 85 14.24 18.65 -22.71
N PHE A 86 13.39 18.75 -21.68
CA PHE A 86 13.53 18.04 -20.40
C PHE A 86 12.90 16.64 -20.40
N ARG A 87 12.26 16.23 -21.49
CA ARG A 87 11.54 14.95 -21.56
C ARG A 87 12.42 13.75 -21.23
N ALA A 88 13.64 13.70 -21.77
CA ALA A 88 14.59 12.63 -21.50
C ALA A 88 14.97 12.59 -20.00
N LEU A 89 15.35 13.74 -19.43
CA LEU A 89 15.71 13.85 -18.01
C LEU A 89 14.57 13.37 -17.09
N ILE A 90 13.36 13.86 -17.31
CA ILE A 90 12.19 13.48 -16.49
C ILE A 90 11.88 11.99 -16.66
N SER A 91 12.02 11.43 -17.86
CA SER A 91 11.83 9.99 -18.07
C SER A 91 12.87 9.15 -17.33
N THR A 92 14.13 9.59 -17.30
CA THR A 92 15.19 8.92 -16.54
C THR A 92 14.92 9.00 -15.04
N LEU A 93 14.51 10.16 -14.51
CA LEU A 93 14.16 10.30 -13.10
C LEU A 93 12.98 9.40 -12.71
N ALA A 94 11.95 9.33 -13.55
CA ALA A 94 10.81 8.45 -13.33
C ALA A 94 11.24 6.97 -13.31
N ALA A 95 12.10 6.56 -14.26
CA ALA A 95 12.63 5.20 -14.30
C ALA A 95 13.45 4.87 -13.04
N VAL A 96 14.34 5.78 -12.62
CA VAL A 96 15.13 5.62 -11.39
C VAL A 96 14.19 5.44 -10.19
N GLY A 97 13.17 6.30 -10.04
CA GLY A 97 12.15 6.19 -9.00
C GLY A 97 11.42 4.84 -8.99
N GLN A 98 11.14 4.26 -10.15
CA GLN A 98 10.48 2.95 -10.30
C GLN A 98 11.39 1.75 -10.01
N THR A 99 12.72 1.93 -10.05
CA THR A 99 13.70 0.84 -9.87
C THR A 99 14.30 0.75 -8.48
N PHE A 100 13.96 1.67 -7.56
CA PHE A 100 14.45 1.60 -6.18
C PHE A 100 13.92 0.33 -5.50
N PRO A 101 14.81 -0.59 -5.06
CA PRO A 101 14.38 -1.85 -4.46
C PRO A 101 13.74 -1.60 -3.08
N PRO A 102 12.64 -2.31 -2.73
CA PRO A 102 11.92 -2.09 -1.47
C PRO A 102 12.76 -2.33 -0.20
N ALA A 103 13.88 -3.06 -0.29
CA ALA A 103 14.77 -3.35 0.83
C ALA A 103 15.70 -2.18 1.22
N ALA A 104 15.78 -1.12 0.39
CA ALA A 104 16.63 0.04 0.63
C ALA A 104 15.93 1.20 1.38
N VAL A 105 14.68 0.97 1.82
CA VAL A 105 13.81 1.88 2.57
C VAL A 105 13.19 1.16 3.75
#